data_AF-A0A1L8EC14-F1
#
_entry.id   AF-A0A1L8EC14-F1
#
_cell.length_a   1.000
_cell.length_b   1.000
_cell.length_c   1.000
_cell.angle_alpha   90.00
_cell.angle_beta   90.00
_cell.angle_gamma   90.00
#
_symmetry.space_group_name_H-M   'P 1'
#
loop_
_entity.id
_entity.type
_entity.pdbx_description
1 polymer ?
#
loop_
_entity_poly.entity_id
_entity_poly.type
_entity_poly.pdbx_seq_one_letter_code
_entity_poly.pdbx_strand_id
1 'polypeptide(L)'
;MAAISINKLLKTIDTCESDVKPFFYVQTKWLDDQIMIKLQDSETNNCYQGVVTITTLKETAAEFDIPYNIYYEECRLALTTYIGFPGYSYKLDDDDSSLKIWKAPADSVPTLYLEIPLKKIRNHYDILDAAIDELQNTSKTLNDRVEKAHKFDQNSRELLEDYRLCVEEKNQLEKRLLRKVAVLLNTKKQKIAELEERLNKFEAPNDSADNDEEDEAADMNDTDAINRPKTSRKRAAVMTESDTDTDDDAFEVNTQPLTIAGAT
;
A
#
# COMPACT_ATOMS: atom_id res chain seq x y z
N MET A 1 -4.71 27.48 2.89
CA MET A 1 -4.54 27.04 4.31
C MET A 1 -3.07 27.27 4.66
N ALA A 2 -2.75 28.02 5.71
CA ALA A 2 -1.38 28.51 5.89
C ALA A 2 -0.38 27.39 6.26
N ALA A 3 0.57 27.10 5.37
CA ALA A 3 1.65 26.15 5.68
C ALA A 3 2.73 26.87 6.49
N ILE A 4 2.93 26.44 7.74
CA ILE A 4 4.08 26.83 8.57
C ILE A 4 5.10 25.71 8.48
N SER A 5 6.38 26.05 8.41
CA SER A 5 7.49 25.09 8.57
C SER A 5 8.68 25.76 9.21
N ILE A 6 9.35 25.04 10.11
CA ILE A 6 10.52 25.53 10.84
C ILE A 6 11.74 24.69 10.46
N ASN A 7 12.76 25.35 9.93
CA ASN A 7 13.93 24.73 9.32
C ASN A 7 15.23 25.34 9.82
N LYS A 8 16.33 24.61 9.60
CA LYS A 8 17.70 25.03 9.89
C LYS A 8 18.46 25.10 8.58
N LEU A 9 18.90 26.27 8.15
CA LEU A 9 19.69 26.47 6.92
C LEU A 9 21.16 26.69 7.27
N LEU A 10 22.09 26.19 6.46
CA LEU A 10 23.52 26.45 6.61
C LEU A 10 23.87 27.86 6.11
N LYS A 11 24.54 28.67 6.95
CA LYS A 11 25.02 30.00 6.57
C LYS A 11 26.34 29.88 5.80
N THR A 12 26.42 30.53 4.65
CA THR A 12 27.62 30.50 3.79
C THR A 12 28.58 31.62 4.20
N ILE A 13 29.63 31.31 4.98
CA ILE A 13 30.72 32.25 5.28
C ILE A 13 31.80 32.20 4.19
N ASP A 14 32.36 33.35 3.83
CA ASP A 14 33.55 33.44 2.96
C ASP A 14 34.87 33.33 3.74
N THR A 15 34.84 33.54 5.06
CA THR A 15 36.01 33.54 5.96
C THR A 15 35.81 32.54 7.11
N CYS A 16 36.47 31.39 7.02
CA CYS A 16 36.31 30.29 7.99
C CYS A 16 37.34 30.40 9.13
N GLU A 17 37.12 31.30 10.09
CA GLU A 17 37.96 31.45 11.29
C GLU A 17 37.50 30.59 12.49
N SER A 18 36.38 29.87 12.34
CA SER A 18 35.73 29.05 13.38
C SER A 18 35.51 27.62 12.88
N ASP A 19 35.80 26.64 13.74
CA ASP A 19 35.53 25.21 13.50
C ASP A 19 34.04 24.86 13.67
N VAL A 20 33.25 25.79 14.22
CA VAL A 20 31.78 25.70 14.32
C VAL A 20 31.14 26.31 13.08
N LYS A 21 30.39 25.49 12.33
CA LYS A 21 29.56 25.97 11.21
C LYS A 21 28.33 26.73 11.72
N PRO A 22 28.04 27.94 11.20
CA PRO A 22 26.87 28.71 11.60
C PRO A 22 25.61 28.37 10.80
N PHE A 23 24.45 28.69 11.37
CA PHE A 23 23.15 28.33 10.82
C PHE A 23 22.12 29.44 11.04
N PHE A 24 21.13 29.49 10.14
CA PHE A 24 19.91 30.26 10.32
C PHE A 24 18.77 29.32 10.74
N TYR A 25 18.11 29.63 11.86
CA TYR A 25 16.82 29.01 12.20
C TYR A 25 15.72 29.84 11.52
N VAL A 26 15.01 29.23 10.58
CA VAL A 26 14.06 29.92 9.70
C VAL A 26 12.67 29.32 9.85
N GLN A 27 11.73 30.12 10.33
CA GLN A 27 10.30 29.84 10.25
C GLN A 27 9.75 30.50 8.98
N THR A 28 9.20 29.71 8.06
CA THR A 28 8.41 30.23 6.94
C THR A 28 6.93 29.97 7.16
N LYS A 29 6.10 30.95 6.81
CA LYS A 29 4.63 30.84 6.78
C LYS A 29 4.13 31.30 5.42
N TRP A 30 3.68 30.33 4.63
CA TRP A 30 3.16 30.51 3.28
C TRP A 30 1.66 30.81 3.37
N LEU A 31 1.26 32.00 2.93
CA LEU A 31 -0.13 32.44 2.79
C LEU A 31 -0.48 32.57 1.31
N ASP A 32 -1.77 32.63 1.03
CA ASP A 32 -2.30 32.59 -0.34
C ASP A 32 -1.96 33.88 -1.17
N ASP A 33 -1.49 34.96 -0.51
CA ASP A 33 -1.03 36.23 -1.12
C ASP A 33 0.46 36.59 -0.85
N GLN A 34 1.06 36.05 0.23
CA GLN A 34 2.39 36.47 0.72
C GLN A 34 3.12 35.37 1.51
N ILE A 35 4.45 35.43 1.54
CA ILE A 35 5.31 34.54 2.31
C ILE A 35 5.90 35.36 3.46
N MET A 36 5.59 34.99 4.71
CA MET A 36 6.22 35.59 5.89
C MET A 36 7.37 34.72 6.37
N ILE A 37 8.50 35.35 6.67
CA ILE A 37 9.74 34.65 7.04
C ILE A 37 10.24 35.27 8.34
N LYS A 38 10.45 34.46 9.38
CA LYS A 38 11.23 34.84 10.57
C LYS A 38 12.53 34.06 10.57
N LEU A 39 13.63 34.73 10.89
CA LEU A 39 14.98 34.18 10.89
C LEU A 39 15.68 34.54 12.20
N GLN A 40 16.32 33.57 12.84
CA GLN A 40 17.25 33.77 13.95
C GLN A 40 18.64 33.28 13.50
N ASP A 41 19.64 34.15 13.60
CA ASP A 41 21.04 33.82 13.33
C ASP A 41 21.70 33.14 14.54
N SER A 42 22.37 32.00 14.34
CA SER A 42 22.96 31.24 15.44
C SER A 42 24.17 31.91 16.09
N GLU A 43 24.88 32.77 15.36
CA GLU A 43 26.10 33.43 15.85
C GLU A 43 25.76 34.65 16.71
N THR A 44 24.99 35.57 16.15
CA THR A 44 24.67 36.85 16.82
C THR A 44 23.41 36.78 17.69
N ASN A 45 22.62 35.70 17.60
CA ASN A 45 21.28 35.57 18.19
C ASN A 45 20.30 36.69 17.81
N ASN A 46 20.62 37.48 16.77
CA ASN A 46 19.73 38.48 16.22
C ASN A 46 18.56 37.79 15.52
N CYS A 47 17.37 38.32 15.76
CA CYS A 47 16.14 37.87 15.11
C CYS A 47 15.66 38.89 14.09
N TYR A 48 15.11 38.39 12.99
CA TYR A 48 14.76 39.14 11.81
C TYR A 48 13.41 38.67 11.25
N GLN A 49 12.66 39.57 10.62
CA GLN A 49 11.40 39.24 9.95
C GLN A 49 11.32 39.90 8.57
N GLY A 50 11.11 39.08 7.53
CA GLY A 50 10.83 39.50 6.16
C GLY A 50 9.40 39.13 5.73
N VAL A 51 8.93 39.81 4.68
CA VAL A 51 7.69 39.45 3.97
C VAL A 51 7.95 39.61 2.48
N VAL A 52 7.65 38.56 1.71
CA VAL A 52 7.72 38.55 0.24
C VAL A 52 6.29 38.46 -0.29
N THR A 53 5.92 39.31 -1.25
CA THR A 53 4.57 39.28 -1.85
C THR A 53 4.58 38.34 -3.06
N ILE A 54 3.45 37.70 -3.38
CA ILE A 54 3.35 36.87 -4.59
C ILE A 54 3.51 37.71 -5.88
N THR A 55 3.33 39.03 -5.84
CA THR A 55 3.67 39.93 -6.97
C THR A 55 5.18 39.96 -7.21
N THR A 56 5.98 40.25 -6.18
CA THR A 56 7.46 40.29 -6.30
C THR A 56 8.03 38.92 -6.69
N LEU A 57 7.41 37.83 -6.24
CA LEU A 57 7.80 36.47 -6.61
C LEU A 57 7.39 36.08 -8.06
N LYS A 58 6.44 36.80 -8.68
CA LYS A 58 6.09 36.69 -10.11
C LYS A 58 6.98 37.57 -10.97
N GLU A 59 7.34 38.74 -10.46
CA GLU A 59 8.28 39.67 -11.09
C GLU A 59 9.67 39.01 -11.23
N THR A 60 10.25 38.47 -10.16
CA THR A 60 11.54 37.76 -10.26
C THR A 60 11.47 36.48 -11.10
N ALA A 61 10.36 35.72 -11.05
CA ALA A 61 10.17 34.57 -11.92
C ALA A 61 10.20 34.96 -13.42
N ALA A 62 9.62 36.11 -13.78
CA ALA A 62 9.65 36.64 -15.13
C ALA A 62 11.02 37.19 -15.54
N GLU A 63 11.79 37.77 -14.61
CA GLU A 63 13.18 38.20 -14.84
C GLU A 63 14.12 37.04 -15.19
N PHE A 64 13.86 35.84 -14.64
CA PHE A 64 14.60 34.62 -14.97
C PHE A 64 14.03 33.81 -16.15
N ASP A 65 12.92 34.25 -16.76
CA ASP A 65 12.15 33.49 -17.77
C ASP A 65 11.70 32.08 -17.29
N ILE A 66 11.37 31.96 -16.00
CA ILE A 66 10.95 30.71 -15.35
C ILE A 66 9.43 30.73 -15.09
N PRO A 67 8.68 29.67 -15.45
CA PRO A 67 7.26 29.57 -15.09
C PRO A 67 7.04 29.68 -13.57
N TYR A 68 6.19 30.63 -13.14
CA TYR A 68 5.95 30.97 -11.74
C TYR A 68 5.78 29.75 -10.81
N ASN A 69 5.02 28.73 -11.22
CA ASN A 69 4.82 27.53 -10.40
C ASN A 69 6.12 26.77 -10.11
N ILE A 70 7.06 26.75 -11.06
CA ILE A 70 8.37 26.09 -10.89
C ILE A 70 9.25 26.93 -9.96
N TYR A 71 9.31 28.24 -10.19
CA TYR A 71 10.08 29.17 -9.34
C TYR A 71 9.56 29.18 -7.89
N TYR A 72 8.24 29.19 -7.69
CA TYR A 72 7.60 29.09 -6.37
C TYR A 72 7.95 27.78 -5.63
N GLU A 73 7.91 26.64 -6.33
CA GLU A 73 8.29 25.34 -5.75
C GLU A 73 9.79 25.27 -5.42
N GLU A 74 10.68 25.78 -6.27
CA GLU A 74 12.10 25.89 -5.97
C GLU A 74 12.40 26.83 -4.80
N CYS A 75 11.78 28.02 -4.75
CA CYS A 75 11.90 28.92 -3.61
C CYS A 75 11.37 28.30 -2.32
N ARG A 76 10.32 27.48 -2.38
CA ARG A 76 9.85 26.70 -1.23
C ARG A 76 10.90 25.69 -0.80
N LEU A 77 11.39 24.85 -1.71
CA LEU A 77 12.45 23.88 -1.41
C LEU A 77 13.72 24.55 -0.84
N ALA A 78 14.15 25.67 -1.40
CA ALA A 78 15.31 26.42 -0.91
C ALA A 78 15.12 26.96 0.52
N LEU A 79 13.89 27.32 0.91
CA LEU A 79 13.59 27.84 2.26
C LEU A 79 13.16 26.76 3.26
N THR A 80 12.67 25.60 2.81
CA THR A 80 12.10 24.55 3.67
C THR A 80 12.85 23.21 3.64
N THR A 81 14.07 23.17 3.11
CA THR A 81 14.95 21.98 3.18
C THR A 81 15.90 22.07 4.36
N TYR A 82 15.94 21.02 5.18
CA TYR A 82 16.86 20.92 6.32
C TYR A 82 18.33 20.97 5.86
N ILE A 83 19.14 21.78 6.54
CA ILE A 83 20.53 22.20 6.21
C ILE A 83 20.65 23.06 4.94
N GLY A 84 19.61 23.18 4.12
CA GLY A 84 19.59 23.96 2.88
C GLY A 84 19.56 23.07 1.63
N PHE A 85 19.05 23.60 0.51
CA PHE A 85 18.90 22.82 -0.72
C PHE A 85 20.23 22.72 -1.49
N PRO A 86 20.58 21.56 -2.08
CA PRO A 86 21.84 21.40 -2.81
C PRO A 86 22.02 22.41 -3.96
N GLY A 87 23.19 23.04 -4.04
CA GLY A 87 23.48 24.08 -5.02
C GLY A 87 22.95 25.47 -4.67
N TYR A 88 22.43 25.67 -3.44
CA TYR A 88 22.02 26.99 -2.94
C TYR A 88 22.93 27.44 -1.79
N SER A 89 23.24 28.72 -1.74
CA SER A 89 24.04 29.38 -0.68
C SER A 89 23.24 30.51 -0.03
N TYR A 90 23.36 30.64 1.28
CA TYR A 90 22.52 31.54 2.09
C TYR A 90 23.40 32.54 2.82
N LYS A 91 23.27 33.82 2.47
CA LYS A 91 24.01 34.92 3.09
C LYS A 91 23.05 35.94 3.68
N LEU A 92 23.31 36.35 4.91
CA LEU A 92 22.70 37.52 5.50
C LEU A 92 23.60 38.71 5.19
N ASP A 93 23.02 39.76 4.63
CA ASP A 93 23.66 41.06 4.45
C ASP A 93 23.28 41.93 5.64
N ASP A 94 24.25 42.29 6.49
CA ASP A 94 23.99 43.09 7.69
C ASP A 94 23.87 44.60 7.38
N ASP A 95 24.40 45.07 6.25
CA ASP A 95 24.30 46.48 5.81
C ASP A 95 22.92 46.73 5.16
N ASP A 96 22.54 45.91 4.17
CA ASP A 96 21.20 45.99 3.54
C ASP A 96 20.09 45.42 4.43
N SER A 97 20.44 44.67 5.49
CA SER A 97 19.51 43.88 6.30
C SER A 97 18.63 42.95 5.44
N SER A 98 19.23 42.18 4.52
CA SER A 98 18.50 41.26 3.65
C SER A 98 19.10 39.85 3.61
N LEU A 99 18.25 38.84 3.41
CA LEU A 99 18.68 37.46 3.17
C LEU A 99 18.81 37.27 1.65
N LYS A 100 20.05 37.14 1.19
CA LYS A 100 20.43 36.95 -0.22
C LYS A 100 20.71 35.45 -0.45
N ILE A 101 19.85 34.80 -1.24
CA ILE A 101 19.94 33.39 -1.58
C ILE A 101 20.50 33.25 -2.99
N TRP A 102 21.63 32.56 -3.12
CA TRP A 102 22.36 32.38 -4.37
C TRP A 102 22.19 30.96 -4.89
N LYS A 103 21.88 30.81 -6.18
CA LYS A 103 21.79 29.52 -6.88
C LYS A 103 23.07 29.33 -7.70
N ALA A 104 23.79 28.25 -7.42
CA ALA A 104 25.04 27.86 -8.08
C ALA A 104 24.89 26.47 -8.71
N PRO A 105 24.33 26.38 -9.94
CA PRO A 105 24.42 25.16 -10.74
C PRO A 105 25.88 24.74 -10.95
N ALA A 106 26.12 23.44 -11.09
CA ALA A 106 27.44 22.91 -11.41
C ALA A 106 28.04 23.61 -12.66
N ASP A 107 29.33 23.91 -12.61
CA ASP A 107 30.11 24.56 -13.66
C ASP A 107 29.60 25.95 -14.11
N SER A 108 28.89 26.68 -13.25
CA SER A 108 28.37 28.03 -13.54
C SER A 108 28.64 29.06 -12.43
N VAL A 109 28.52 30.35 -12.78
CA VAL A 109 28.67 31.47 -11.83
C VAL A 109 27.47 31.51 -10.88
N PRO A 110 27.65 31.70 -9.56
CA PRO A 110 26.54 31.83 -8.63
C PRO A 110 25.69 33.07 -8.94
N THR A 111 24.40 32.86 -9.17
CA THR A 111 23.41 33.91 -9.47
C THR A 111 22.56 34.20 -8.23
N LEU A 112 22.36 35.47 -7.89
CA LEU A 112 21.41 35.87 -6.85
C LEU A 112 20.00 35.48 -7.32
N TYR A 113 19.35 34.57 -6.59
CA TYR A 113 18.13 33.90 -7.05
C TYR A 113 16.87 34.34 -6.31
N LEU A 114 17.02 34.74 -5.05
CA LEU A 114 15.99 35.39 -4.26
C LEU A 114 16.65 36.31 -3.23
N GLU A 115 16.18 37.55 -3.15
CA GLU A 115 16.51 38.48 -2.07
C GLU A 115 15.27 38.78 -1.23
N ILE A 116 15.42 38.74 0.09
CA ILE A 116 14.34 38.94 1.04
C ILE A 116 14.73 40.10 1.98
N PRO A 117 14.09 41.28 1.88
CA PRO A 117 14.35 42.37 2.81
C PRO A 117 13.84 42.00 4.22
N LEU A 118 14.71 42.14 5.22
CA LEU A 118 14.42 41.79 6.61
C LEU A 118 14.33 43.04 7.49
N LYS A 119 13.58 42.90 8.59
CA LYS A 119 13.51 43.89 9.66
C LYS A 119 13.91 43.23 10.96
N LYS A 120 14.89 43.81 11.66
CA LYS A 120 15.40 43.29 12.93
C LYS A 120 14.33 43.38 14.02
N ILE A 121 14.01 42.25 14.64
CA ILE A 121 13.01 42.12 15.71
C ILE A 121 13.66 41.72 17.04
N ARG A 122 13.04 42.08 18.16
CA ARG A 122 13.53 41.74 19.51
C ARG A 122 12.96 40.43 20.07
N ASN A 123 11.93 39.88 19.43
CA ASN A 123 11.30 38.65 19.87
C ASN A 123 12.01 37.44 19.24
N HIS A 124 12.59 36.60 20.09
CA HIS A 124 13.31 35.38 19.74
C HIS A 124 12.56 34.11 20.18
N TYR A 125 11.50 34.23 20.99
CA TYR A 125 10.72 33.10 21.47
C TYR A 125 9.74 32.58 20.40
N ASP A 126 9.23 33.46 19.54
CA ASP A 126 8.25 33.14 18.48
C ASP A 126 8.59 31.90 17.61
N ILE A 127 9.87 31.63 17.35
CA ILE A 127 10.30 30.47 16.54
C ILE A 127 10.32 29.19 17.41
N LEU A 128 10.69 29.31 18.69
CA LEU A 128 10.70 28.20 19.65
C LEU A 128 9.28 27.80 20.06
N ASP A 129 8.41 28.76 20.35
CA ASP A 129 7.00 28.52 20.69
C ASP A 129 6.28 27.82 19.53
N ALA A 130 6.50 28.29 18.30
CA ALA A 130 5.94 27.64 17.12
C ALA A 130 6.53 26.24 16.84
N ALA A 131 7.80 25.99 17.19
CA ALA A 131 8.39 24.65 17.10
C ALA A 131 7.81 23.70 18.15
N ILE A 132 7.49 24.21 19.34
CA ILE A 132 6.77 23.45 20.37
C ILE A 132 5.34 23.11 19.90
N ASP A 133 4.62 24.05 19.28
CA ASP A 133 3.30 23.81 18.70
C ASP A 133 3.35 22.78 17.54
N GLU A 134 4.34 22.91 16.64
CA GLU A 134 4.54 21.99 15.51
C GLU A 134 4.86 20.57 16.02
N LEU A 135 5.72 20.44 17.03
CA LEU A 135 6.02 19.18 17.71
C LEU A 135 4.78 18.58 18.40
N GLN A 136 4.04 19.37 19.17
CA GLN A 136 2.82 18.90 19.84
C GLN A 136 1.76 18.41 18.84
N ASN A 137 1.58 19.12 17.71
CA ASN A 137 0.62 18.73 16.70
C ASN A 137 1.09 17.48 15.91
N THR A 138 2.40 17.32 15.73
CA THR A 138 3.00 16.09 15.21
C THR A 138 2.75 14.91 16.18
N SER A 139 2.96 15.08 17.49
CA SER A 139 2.65 14.05 18.48
C SER A 139 1.16 13.69 18.54
N LYS A 140 0.25 14.67 18.47
CA LYS A 140 -1.21 14.43 18.40
C LYS A 140 -1.57 13.60 17.16
N THR A 141 -1.12 14.03 15.98
CA THR A 141 -1.43 13.32 14.72
C THR A 141 -0.73 11.96 14.60
N LEU A 142 0.40 11.74 15.28
CA LEU A 142 1.01 10.42 15.43
C LEU A 142 0.14 9.52 16.32
N ASN A 143 -0.31 10.00 17.48
CA ASN A 143 -1.18 9.26 18.38
C ASN A 143 -2.51 8.90 17.71
N ASP A 144 -3.13 9.83 16.98
CA ASP A 144 -4.35 9.58 16.18
C ASP A 144 -4.14 8.47 15.14
N ARG A 145 -2.95 8.37 14.54
CA ARG A 145 -2.59 7.31 13.57
C ARG A 145 -2.39 5.97 14.28
N VAL A 146 -1.72 5.95 15.42
CA VAL A 146 -1.50 4.74 16.23
C VAL A 146 -2.83 4.20 16.78
N GLU A 147 -3.73 5.06 17.26
CA GLU A 147 -5.05 4.65 17.73
C GLU A 147 -5.91 4.08 16.59
N LYS A 148 -5.85 4.67 15.38
CA LYS A 148 -6.51 4.14 14.18
C LYS A 148 -5.92 2.80 13.74
N ALA A 149 -4.61 2.62 13.80
CA ALA A 149 -3.96 1.35 13.52
C ALA A 149 -4.41 0.27 14.52
N HIS A 150 -4.40 0.56 15.83
CA HIS A 150 -4.89 -0.38 16.84
C HIS A 150 -6.36 -0.78 16.66
N LYS A 151 -7.24 0.18 16.32
CA LYS A 151 -8.66 -0.09 16.00
C LYS A 151 -8.82 -0.94 14.74
N PHE A 152 -7.98 -0.72 13.72
CA PHE A 152 -7.96 -1.54 12.52
C PHE A 152 -7.50 -2.97 12.80
N ASP A 153 -6.42 -3.15 13.55
CA ASP A 153 -5.91 -4.47 13.96
C ASP A 153 -6.91 -5.25 14.82
N GLN A 154 -7.62 -4.57 15.73
CA GLN A 154 -8.68 -5.17 16.53
C GLN A 154 -9.85 -5.62 15.64
N ASN A 155 -10.38 -4.74 14.80
CA ASN A 155 -11.47 -5.07 13.86
C ASN A 155 -11.06 -6.19 12.88
N SER A 156 -9.79 -6.24 12.47
CA SER A 156 -9.23 -7.31 11.64
C SER A 156 -9.24 -8.67 12.35
N ARG A 157 -8.88 -8.70 13.65
CA ARG A 157 -8.97 -9.91 14.49
C ARG A 157 -10.41 -10.37 14.71
N GLU A 158 -11.31 -9.46 15.06
CA GLU A 158 -12.73 -9.75 15.26
C GLU A 158 -13.35 -10.35 13.98
N LEU A 159 -13.06 -9.77 12.80
CA LEU A 159 -13.50 -10.28 11.51
C LEU A 159 -12.93 -11.68 11.17
N LEU A 160 -11.71 -11.99 11.59
CA LEU A 160 -11.10 -13.32 11.41
C LEU A 160 -11.73 -14.38 12.33
N GLU A 161 -12.13 -14.00 13.55
CA GLU A 161 -12.88 -14.90 14.45
C GLU A 161 -14.31 -15.16 13.94
N ASP A 162 -15.02 -14.12 13.48
CA ASP A 162 -16.33 -14.26 12.83
C ASP A 162 -16.26 -15.15 11.58
N TYR A 163 -15.25 -14.95 10.72
CA TYR A 163 -15.04 -15.80 9.54
C TYR A 163 -14.79 -17.26 9.91
N ARG A 164 -13.92 -17.51 10.90
CA ARG A 164 -13.65 -18.87 11.43
C ARG A 164 -14.93 -19.52 11.94
N LEU A 165 -15.75 -18.80 12.71
CA LEU A 165 -17.01 -19.32 13.27
C LEU A 165 -18.01 -19.63 12.15
N CYS A 166 -18.16 -18.75 11.16
CA CYS A 166 -18.99 -18.98 9.98
C CYS A 166 -18.56 -20.23 9.18
N VAL A 167 -17.24 -20.46 9.02
CA VAL A 167 -16.72 -21.67 8.37
C VAL A 167 -17.05 -22.92 9.18
N GLU A 168 -16.98 -22.87 10.51
CA GLU A 168 -17.37 -24.00 11.35
C GLU A 168 -18.88 -24.29 11.25
N GLU A 169 -19.73 -23.26 11.32
CA GLU A 169 -21.19 -23.42 11.19
C GLU A 169 -21.59 -24.00 9.83
N LYS A 170 -20.97 -23.53 8.72
CA LYS A 170 -21.14 -24.13 7.39
C LYS A 170 -20.81 -25.62 7.42
N ASN A 171 -19.64 -25.97 7.96
CA ASN A 171 -19.17 -27.35 8.03
C ASN A 171 -20.06 -28.24 8.93
N GLN A 172 -20.63 -27.68 10.01
CA GLN A 172 -21.62 -28.39 10.84
C GLN A 172 -22.95 -28.58 10.09
N LEU A 173 -23.45 -27.56 9.39
CA LEU A 173 -24.69 -27.61 8.60
C LEU A 173 -24.58 -28.63 7.45
N GLU A 174 -23.46 -28.63 6.74
CA GLU A 174 -23.13 -29.56 5.66
C GLU A 174 -23.11 -31.01 6.15
N LYS A 175 -22.40 -31.30 7.26
CA LYS A 175 -22.41 -32.62 7.92
C LYS A 175 -23.81 -33.06 8.36
N ARG A 176 -24.67 -32.13 8.82
CA ARG A 176 -26.09 -32.40 9.15
C ARG A 176 -26.91 -32.70 7.89
N LEU A 177 -26.66 -32.00 6.78
CA LEU A 177 -27.37 -32.19 5.50
C LEU A 177 -27.01 -33.54 4.87
N LEU A 178 -25.71 -33.85 4.74
CA LEU A 178 -25.21 -35.13 4.23
C LEU A 178 -25.76 -36.31 5.03
N ARG A 179 -25.85 -36.20 6.36
CA ARG A 179 -26.47 -37.23 7.21
C ARG A 179 -27.96 -37.45 6.88
N LYS A 180 -28.73 -36.38 6.64
CA LYS A 180 -30.14 -36.50 6.20
C LYS A 180 -30.25 -37.17 4.83
N VAL A 181 -29.38 -36.81 3.88
CA VAL A 181 -29.33 -37.41 2.54
C VAL A 181 -28.98 -38.90 2.61
N ALA A 182 -28.00 -39.28 3.45
CA ALA A 182 -27.62 -40.68 3.65
C ALA A 182 -28.77 -41.53 4.25
N VAL A 183 -29.52 -40.98 5.22
CA VAL A 183 -30.73 -41.65 5.75
C VAL A 183 -31.77 -41.86 4.65
N LEU A 184 -32.08 -40.82 3.87
CA LEU A 184 -33.04 -40.91 2.75
C LEU A 184 -32.60 -41.92 1.68
N LEU A 185 -31.31 -41.97 1.35
CA LEU A 185 -30.72 -42.97 0.45
C LEU A 185 -30.90 -44.39 1.00
N ASN A 186 -30.63 -44.61 2.28
CA ASN A 186 -30.78 -45.92 2.91
C ASN A 186 -32.26 -46.36 2.97
N THR A 187 -33.19 -45.46 3.29
CA THR A 187 -34.64 -45.75 3.22
C THR A 187 -35.07 -46.11 1.79
N LYS A 188 -34.53 -45.43 0.75
CA LYS A 188 -34.79 -45.80 -0.64
C LYS A 188 -34.18 -47.15 -1.03
N LYS A 189 -32.93 -47.44 -0.63
CA LYS A 189 -32.29 -48.76 -0.85
C LYS A 189 -33.09 -49.90 -0.22
N GLN A 190 -33.52 -49.73 1.02
CA GLN A 190 -34.40 -50.70 1.69
C GLN A 190 -35.72 -50.86 0.94
N LYS A 191 -36.35 -49.77 0.49
CA LYS A 191 -37.60 -49.82 -0.28
C LYS A 191 -37.45 -50.50 -1.64
N ILE A 192 -36.27 -50.40 -2.28
CA ILE A 192 -35.92 -51.12 -3.51
C ILE A 192 -35.79 -52.62 -3.21
N ALA A 193 -34.99 -53.01 -2.20
CA ALA A 193 -34.85 -54.41 -1.79
C ALA A 193 -36.20 -55.06 -1.40
N GLU A 194 -37.08 -54.34 -0.70
CA GLU A 194 -38.45 -54.79 -0.40
C GLU A 194 -39.35 -54.97 -1.64
N LEU A 195 -39.02 -54.34 -2.76
CA LEU A 195 -39.75 -54.49 -4.03
C LEU A 195 -39.14 -55.60 -4.89
N GLU A 196 -37.81 -55.73 -4.92
CA GLU A 196 -37.07 -56.84 -5.54
C GLU A 196 -37.42 -58.19 -4.88
N GLU A 197 -37.42 -58.25 -3.55
CA GLU A 197 -37.82 -59.46 -2.79
C GLU A 197 -39.29 -59.85 -3.05
N ARG A 198 -40.16 -58.86 -3.34
CA ARG A 198 -41.54 -59.12 -3.76
C ARG A 198 -41.63 -59.60 -5.21
N LEU A 199 -40.87 -59.01 -6.13
CA LEU A 199 -40.83 -59.39 -7.54
C LEU A 199 -40.40 -60.87 -7.66
N ASN A 200 -39.29 -61.23 -7.05
CA ASN A 200 -38.77 -62.60 -7.04
C ASN A 200 -39.79 -63.61 -6.48
N LYS A 201 -40.58 -63.22 -5.46
CA LYS A 201 -41.65 -64.06 -4.89
C LYS A 201 -42.87 -64.24 -5.81
N PHE A 202 -43.07 -63.36 -6.80
CA PHE A 202 -44.08 -63.53 -7.85
C PHE A 202 -43.55 -64.28 -9.08
N GLU A 203 -42.23 -64.24 -9.34
CA GLU A 203 -41.57 -64.95 -10.44
C GLU A 203 -41.19 -66.41 -10.08
N ALA A 204 -41.09 -66.74 -8.79
CA ALA A 204 -40.69 -68.06 -8.28
C ALA A 204 -41.57 -69.30 -8.59
N PRO A 205 -42.80 -69.25 -9.16
CA PRO A 205 -43.56 -70.45 -9.50
C PRO A 205 -43.64 -70.71 -11.01
N ASN A 206 -42.57 -71.23 -11.64
CA ASN A 206 -42.69 -71.95 -12.92
C ASN A 206 -41.53 -72.90 -13.28
N ASP A 207 -40.28 -72.61 -12.88
CA ASP A 207 -39.14 -73.47 -13.22
C ASP A 207 -39.07 -74.69 -12.29
N SER A 208 -39.68 -75.79 -12.72
CA SER A 208 -39.64 -77.11 -12.09
C SER A 208 -39.79 -78.23 -13.12
N ALA A 209 -38.94 -78.17 -14.16
CA ALA A 209 -38.59 -79.27 -15.05
C ALA A 209 -37.09 -79.07 -15.42
N ASP A 210 -36.14 -79.88 -14.96
CA ASP A 210 -35.94 -81.31 -15.22
C ASP A 210 -35.25 -81.56 -16.58
N ASN A 211 -33.91 -81.61 -16.53
CA ASN A 211 -33.03 -82.41 -17.42
C ASN A 211 -31.58 -82.38 -16.89
N ASP A 212 -30.88 -83.51 -17.07
CA ASP A 212 -29.47 -83.76 -16.73
C ASP A 212 -28.52 -83.45 -17.93
N GLU A 213 -27.29 -84.02 -17.88
CA GLU A 213 -26.31 -84.21 -18.96
C GLU A 213 -25.28 -83.08 -19.24
N GLU A 214 -24.20 -83.10 -18.43
CA GLU A 214 -22.79 -83.38 -18.81
C GLU A 214 -21.96 -82.55 -19.84
N ASP A 215 -20.64 -82.69 -19.65
CA ASP A 215 -19.47 -82.50 -20.55
C ASP A 215 -18.84 -81.14 -20.96
N GLU A 216 -17.62 -80.97 -20.39
CA GLU A 216 -16.32 -80.62 -20.99
C GLU A 216 -16.13 -79.50 -22.07
N ALA A 217 -15.45 -78.43 -21.61
CA ALA A 217 -14.13 -77.96 -22.06
C ALA A 217 -13.88 -77.30 -23.44
N ALA A 218 -13.08 -76.20 -23.38
CA ALA A 218 -12.17 -75.66 -24.41
C ALA A 218 -12.80 -75.05 -25.70
N ASP A 219 -12.07 -74.29 -26.54
CA ASP A 219 -11.05 -73.22 -26.34
C ASP A 219 -10.84 -72.50 -27.71
N MET A 220 -10.41 -71.23 -27.71
CA MET A 220 -9.97 -70.43 -28.89
C MET A 220 -11.03 -70.16 -30.01
N ASN A 221 -11.26 -68.91 -30.46
CA ASN A 221 -10.51 -68.14 -31.50
C ASN A 221 -10.70 -68.72 -32.94
N ASP A 222 -10.87 -67.98 -34.05
CA ASP A 222 -10.75 -66.54 -34.39
C ASP A 222 -11.51 -66.23 -35.72
N THR A 223 -11.47 -64.98 -36.21
CA THR A 223 -11.66 -64.52 -37.62
C THR A 223 -13.06 -64.68 -38.29
N ASP A 224 -13.77 -63.60 -38.69
CA ASP A 224 -13.64 -62.77 -39.92
C ASP A 224 -14.28 -63.40 -41.20
N ALA A 225 -14.98 -62.69 -42.11
CA ALA A 225 -15.30 -61.26 -42.21
C ALA A 225 -16.44 -60.96 -43.24
N ILE A 226 -16.77 -59.65 -43.39
CA ILE A 226 -17.34 -58.98 -44.58
C ILE A 226 -18.82 -59.28 -44.95
N ASN A 227 -19.72 -58.34 -44.64
CA ASN A 227 -20.20 -57.40 -45.68
C ASN A 227 -20.69 -56.04 -45.14
N ARG A 228 -20.58 -54.99 -45.95
CA ARG A 228 -20.77 -53.55 -45.64
C ARG A 228 -21.29 -52.84 -46.92
N PRO A 229 -21.43 -51.49 -47.00
CA PRO A 229 -21.90 -50.49 -46.03
C PRO A 229 -22.93 -49.48 -46.63
N LYS A 230 -23.66 -48.73 -45.79
CA LYS A 230 -24.11 -47.34 -46.08
C LYS A 230 -24.12 -46.54 -44.75
N THR A 231 -23.11 -45.71 -44.44
CA THR A 231 -23.00 -44.25 -44.76
C THR A 231 -24.19 -43.42 -44.24
N SER A 232 -24.05 -42.37 -43.41
CA SER A 232 -22.86 -41.68 -42.82
C SER A 232 -23.34 -40.83 -41.58
N ARG A 233 -22.71 -39.80 -40.98
CA ARG A 233 -21.62 -38.87 -41.40
C ARG A 233 -20.82 -38.14 -40.29
N LYS A 234 -20.42 -38.81 -39.19
CA LYS A 234 -19.16 -38.55 -38.43
C LYS A 234 -18.76 -37.08 -38.09
N ARG A 235 -18.71 -36.73 -36.79
CA ARG A 235 -17.72 -35.83 -36.12
C ARG A 235 -18.06 -35.75 -34.62
N ALA A 236 -17.15 -35.60 -33.67
CA ALA A 236 -15.77 -36.07 -33.53
C ALA A 236 -15.44 -36.00 -32.02
N ALA A 237 -14.75 -36.99 -31.44
CA ALA A 237 -14.43 -37.00 -30.02
C ALA A 237 -13.16 -36.18 -29.73
N VAL A 238 -13.15 -35.51 -28.57
CA VAL A 238 -11.94 -35.12 -27.84
C VAL A 238 -12.18 -35.48 -26.39
N MET A 239 -11.40 -36.41 -25.86
CA MET A 239 -11.21 -36.54 -24.41
C MET A 239 -10.05 -35.61 -24.03
N THR A 240 -10.19 -34.91 -22.92
CA THR A 240 -9.06 -34.35 -22.18
C THR A 240 -9.19 -34.86 -20.76
N GLU A 241 -8.40 -35.87 -20.44
CA GLU A 241 -8.08 -36.23 -19.05
C GLU A 241 -7.40 -35.02 -18.39
N SER A 242 -7.65 -34.83 -17.10
CA SER A 242 -7.05 -33.76 -16.30
C SER A 242 -7.06 -34.15 -14.84
N ASP A 243 -6.37 -35.25 -14.52
CA ASP A 243 -6.00 -35.54 -13.14
C ASP A 243 -5.03 -34.45 -12.65
N THR A 244 -5.40 -33.79 -11.56
CA THR A 244 -4.49 -32.91 -10.79
C THR A 244 -4.68 -33.18 -9.30
N ASP A 245 -4.33 -34.39 -8.87
CA ASP A 245 -3.84 -34.61 -7.52
C ASP A 245 -2.48 -33.89 -7.42
N THR A 246 -2.40 -32.72 -6.78
CA THR A 246 -1.13 -32.23 -6.22
C THR A 246 -1.33 -31.16 -5.15
N ASP A 247 -0.62 -31.39 -4.04
CA ASP A 247 -0.10 -30.46 -3.03
C ASP A 247 -1.02 -29.66 -2.09
N ASP A 248 -0.62 -29.72 -0.81
CA ASP A 248 -1.10 -28.88 0.29
C ASP A 248 -0.62 -27.42 0.10
N ASP A 249 -1.48 -26.55 -0.43
CA ASP A 249 -1.28 -25.10 -0.39
C ASP A 249 -1.39 -24.59 1.06
N ALA A 250 -0.29 -24.75 1.81
CA ALA A 250 -0.12 -24.21 3.14
C ALA A 250 -0.19 -22.68 3.07
N PHE A 251 -1.33 -22.12 3.49
CA PHE A 251 -1.61 -20.69 3.38
C PHE A 251 -0.77 -19.89 4.39
N GLU A 252 0.51 -19.67 4.07
CA GLU A 252 1.44 -18.86 4.85
C GLU A 252 0.98 -17.40 4.88
N VAL A 253 0.16 -17.08 5.89
CA VAL A 253 -0.13 -15.69 6.27
C VAL A 253 1.18 -15.05 6.69
N ASN A 254 1.75 -14.23 5.80
CA ASN A 254 3.03 -13.56 6.00
C ASN A 254 2.95 -12.54 7.15
N THR A 255 3.14 -13.02 8.37
CA THR A 255 3.08 -12.26 9.62
C THR A 255 4.42 -11.58 9.95
N GLN A 256 5.12 -11.07 8.94
CA GLN A 256 6.28 -10.20 9.19
C GLN A 256 5.82 -8.91 9.90
N PRO A 257 6.29 -8.64 11.14
CA PRO A 257 6.07 -7.35 11.77
C PRO A 257 6.83 -6.27 10.99
N LEU A 258 6.29 -5.05 10.89
CA LEU A 258 7.01 -3.93 10.28
C LEU A 258 8.26 -3.61 11.11
N THR A 259 9.42 -4.08 10.65
CA THR A 259 10.72 -3.71 11.18
C THR A 259 11.06 -2.28 10.74
N ILE A 260 10.92 -1.33 11.66
CA ILE A 260 11.35 0.05 11.45
C ILE A 260 12.88 0.05 11.29
N ALA A 261 13.35 0.29 10.07
CA ALA A 261 14.77 0.43 9.78
C ALA A 261 15.28 1.83 10.19
N GLY A 262 16.48 1.88 10.78
CA GLY A 262 17.20 3.14 11.02
C GLY A 262 17.05 3.73 12.43
N ALA A 263 17.60 3.03 13.43
CA ALA A 263 17.99 3.65 14.70
C ALA A 263 19.50 3.42 14.92
N THR A 264 20.31 4.35 14.40
CA THR A 264 21.77 4.43 14.51
C THR A 264 22.18 5.89 14.58
#